data_AF-A0A4D6XQK9-F1
#
_entry.id   AF-A0A4D6XQK9-F1
#
_cell.length_a   1.000
_cell.length_b   1.000
_cell.length_c   1.000
_cell.angle_alpha   90.00
_cell.angle_beta   90.00
_cell.angle_gamma   90.00
#
_symmetry.space_group_name_H-M   'P 1'
#
loop_
_entity.id
_entity.type
_entity.pdbx_description
1 polymer ?
#
loop_
_entity_poly.entity_id
_entity_poly.type
_entity_poly.pdbx_seq_one_letter_code
_entity_poly.pdbx_strand_id
1 'polypeptide(L)'
;MKNENPFDSMFPLRLEQIEFLKNFEKNCSNLQFAWLSGYFWHLANQNSSNDNIEKNILFSKKKKIVNNIITIISASQTGNARLLSERLNKYLNDHNKKTCLINAADYNFKKIQNEKILILIISTQGEGEPPEEALSLYKFIMSKRAPKLSNLQYSIFSLGDSSYNLFCKAGKDFDKRFNELGGKKLLDRFDSDIEYEDDYIKWSKELLVLIDKIDISVFPDISSKKKIFCNEINTYTKYNPAIATILTNQKITGRNSTKDIRHIELNINNLNLKYTPGDALGVWYQNNDNLIKQIITLLSIDISDVINIKNKNINIFDALKNHFELTNNTKKIVKQYAQITQNKFLKEIILYDKELENYVKKTPLIHMINEYPQKISSQQFVNILRPLNPRLYSISSSQAETNDEIHITVSVVQKIISGCLHLGGASGYLSELLKIDDPVKIFIEKNNNFRLPQNTKTPIIMIGSGTGIAPYRAFIQQRDNDSSTGKNWIFFGNPNFTEDFLYQIEWQKYLKRGILNKMTLAWSRDQKEKIYIQNRIKEHGEEIWDWIENNAYIYICGNASKMAKDVEKELLYIISQNGKMSIENANEFLNNLRLNKRYQRDVY
;
A
#
# COMPACT_ATOMS: atom_id res chain seq x y z
N MET A 1 52.19 -51.24 43.83
CA MET A 1 50.78 -50.78 43.86
C MET A 1 50.80 -49.27 43.88
N LYS A 2 50.26 -48.60 42.85
CA LYS A 2 49.94 -47.17 42.92
C LYS A 2 48.44 -47.07 43.21
N ASN A 3 48.06 -46.20 44.14
CA ASN A 3 46.66 -46.00 44.52
C ASN A 3 45.95 -45.23 43.40
N GLU A 4 45.26 -45.94 42.52
CA GLU A 4 44.22 -45.32 41.69
C GLU A 4 42.96 -45.18 42.55
N ASN A 5 42.41 -43.98 42.57
CA ASN A 5 41.26 -43.64 43.41
C ASN A 5 39.99 -44.23 42.75
N PRO A 6 39.22 -45.11 43.41
CA PRO A 6 38.12 -45.84 42.75
C PRO A 6 37.00 -44.94 42.19
N PHE A 7 36.98 -43.66 42.52
CA PHE A 7 36.04 -42.66 42.00
C PHE A 7 36.37 -42.12 40.59
N ASP A 8 37.60 -42.28 40.08
CA ASP A 8 37.96 -41.78 38.74
C ASP A 8 37.26 -42.56 37.61
N SER A 9 36.73 -43.76 37.91
CA SER A 9 35.93 -44.57 36.98
C SER A 9 34.46 -44.11 36.84
N MET A 10 34.02 -43.12 37.62
CA MET A 10 32.62 -42.68 37.66
C MET A 10 32.35 -41.34 36.95
N PHE A 11 33.39 -40.64 36.48
CA PHE A 11 33.24 -39.40 35.70
C PHE A 11 33.18 -39.69 34.19
N PRO A 12 32.26 -39.06 33.43
CA PRO A 12 32.16 -39.23 31.98
C PRO A 12 33.28 -38.53 31.18
N LEU A 13 34.31 -38.03 31.85
CA LEU A 13 35.40 -37.21 31.30
C LEU A 13 36.74 -37.75 31.76
N ARG A 14 37.71 -37.79 30.84
CA ARG A 14 39.09 -38.22 31.12
C ARG A 14 39.85 -37.16 31.92
N LEU A 15 40.90 -37.56 32.65
CA LEU A 15 41.73 -36.65 33.46
C LEU A 15 42.23 -35.42 32.69
N GLU A 16 42.69 -35.59 31.44
CA GLU A 16 43.10 -34.48 30.56
C GLU A 16 41.96 -33.48 30.31
N GLN A 17 40.73 -33.97 30.09
CA GLN A 17 39.54 -33.13 29.87
C GLN A 17 39.14 -32.38 31.14
N ILE A 18 39.36 -33.00 32.31
CA ILE A 18 39.14 -32.38 33.63
C ILE A 18 40.18 -31.27 33.88
N GLU A 19 41.44 -31.41 33.46
CA GLU A 19 42.42 -30.33 33.53
C GLU A 19 42.08 -29.15 32.60
N PHE A 20 41.62 -29.43 31.37
CA PHE A 20 41.12 -28.36 30.50
C PHE A 20 39.93 -27.63 31.12
N LEU A 21 38.96 -28.35 31.70
CA LEU A 21 37.83 -27.75 32.42
C LEU A 21 38.29 -26.88 33.60
N LYS A 22 39.20 -27.36 34.46
CA LYS A 22 39.74 -26.58 35.59
C LYS A 22 40.49 -25.31 35.15
N ASN A 23 41.11 -25.32 33.98
CA ASN A 23 41.72 -24.12 33.41
C ASN A 23 40.67 -23.18 32.79
N PHE A 24 39.59 -23.73 32.24
CA PHE A 24 38.45 -22.98 31.71
C PHE A 24 37.64 -22.29 32.82
N GLU A 25 37.45 -22.98 33.96
CA GLU A 25 36.76 -22.48 35.15
C GLU A 25 37.38 -21.19 35.69
N LYS A 26 38.72 -21.10 35.71
CA LYS A 26 39.46 -19.92 36.19
C LYS A 26 39.27 -18.68 35.33
N ASN A 27 38.82 -18.83 34.08
CA ASN A 27 38.81 -17.78 33.07
C ASN A 27 37.38 -17.40 32.59
N CYS A 28 36.34 -17.95 33.21
CA CYS A 28 34.94 -17.71 32.83
C CYS A 28 34.14 -17.01 33.92
N SER A 29 33.23 -16.14 33.49
CA SER A 29 32.20 -15.51 34.33
C SER A 29 30.92 -16.34 34.40
N ASN A 30 30.09 -16.10 35.42
CA ASN A 30 28.79 -16.75 35.62
C ASN A 30 27.88 -16.70 34.36
N LEU A 31 27.93 -15.59 33.61
CA LEU A 31 27.15 -15.44 32.37
C LEU A 31 27.68 -16.33 31.24
N GLN A 32 29.00 -16.54 31.16
CA GLN A 32 29.63 -17.42 30.17
C GLN A 32 29.35 -18.90 30.50
N PHE A 33 29.38 -19.29 31.77
CA PHE A 33 28.94 -20.65 32.18
C PHE A 33 27.48 -20.91 31.81
N ALA A 34 26.58 -19.95 32.06
CA ALA A 34 25.17 -20.07 31.68
C ALA A 34 24.96 -20.18 30.16
N TRP A 35 25.76 -19.48 29.35
CA TRP A 35 25.71 -19.62 27.89
C TRP A 35 26.25 -20.99 27.42
N LEU A 36 27.36 -21.45 28.01
CA LEU A 36 27.99 -22.73 27.67
C LEU A 36 27.12 -23.93 28.03
N SER A 37 26.34 -23.87 29.12
CA SER A 37 25.42 -24.97 29.47
C SER A 37 24.36 -25.18 28.38
N GLY A 38 23.81 -24.09 27.82
CA GLY A 38 22.90 -24.15 26.66
C GLY A 38 23.59 -24.65 25.38
N TYR A 39 24.84 -24.26 25.13
CA TYR A 39 25.63 -24.72 23.99
C TYR A 39 25.92 -26.23 24.04
N PHE A 40 26.36 -26.75 25.20
CA PHE A 40 26.59 -28.18 25.36
C PHE A 40 25.30 -29.00 25.35
N TRP A 41 24.19 -28.47 25.88
CA TRP A 41 22.88 -29.11 25.78
C TRP A 41 22.39 -29.21 24.32
N HIS A 42 22.67 -28.18 23.50
CA HIS A 42 22.39 -28.24 22.06
C HIS A 42 23.23 -29.31 21.36
N LEU A 43 24.54 -29.41 21.66
CA LEU A 43 25.42 -30.44 21.08
C LEU A 43 25.02 -31.85 21.49
N ALA A 44 24.67 -32.08 22.77
CA ALA A 44 24.26 -33.39 23.27
C ALA A 44 22.97 -33.91 22.61
N ASN A 45 22.12 -33.02 22.09
CA ASN A 45 20.89 -33.36 21.39
C ASN A 45 21.04 -33.49 19.86
N GLN A 46 22.26 -33.38 19.30
CA GLN A 46 22.53 -33.67 17.89
C GLN A 46 22.79 -35.17 17.64
N ASN A 47 21.76 -36.01 17.81
CA ASN A 47 21.89 -37.44 17.51
C ASN A 47 21.56 -37.78 16.05
N SER A 48 22.61 -38.28 15.37
CA SER A 48 22.56 -39.36 14.37
C SER A 48 21.61 -39.22 13.17
N SER A 49 22.01 -38.42 12.18
CA SER A 49 21.89 -38.81 10.77
C SER A 49 22.91 -38.09 9.88
N ASN A 50 24.12 -38.65 9.80
CA ASN A 50 24.97 -38.64 8.60
C ASN A 50 26.17 -39.57 8.79
N ASP A 51 26.26 -40.59 7.95
CA ASP A 51 27.38 -41.51 7.90
C ASP A 51 28.66 -40.87 7.38
N ASN A 52 29.76 -41.54 7.74
CA ASN A 52 31.14 -41.27 7.37
C ASN A 52 31.34 -40.82 5.90
N ILE A 53 31.99 -39.67 5.72
CA ILE A 53 33.02 -39.51 4.67
C ILE A 53 34.28 -38.92 5.33
N GLU A 54 35.38 -39.67 5.23
CA GLU A 54 36.65 -39.33 5.84
C GLU A 54 37.34 -38.12 5.19
N LYS A 55 38.20 -37.46 5.97
CA LYS A 55 39.06 -36.38 5.50
C LYS A 55 40.19 -36.94 4.63
N ASN A 56 40.06 -36.87 3.30
CA ASN A 56 41.23 -36.84 2.44
C ASN A 56 41.71 -35.40 2.24
N ILE A 57 42.87 -35.10 2.82
CA ILE A 57 43.55 -33.80 2.70
C ILE A 57 44.31 -33.77 1.38
N LEU A 58 43.78 -33.07 0.38
CA LEU A 58 44.61 -32.54 -0.70
C LEU A 58 44.35 -31.04 -0.91
N PHE A 59 45.44 -30.29 -0.90
CA PHE A 59 45.46 -28.87 -1.23
C PHE A 59 45.00 -28.66 -2.68
N SER A 60 43.78 -28.18 -2.87
CA SER A 60 43.38 -27.51 -4.11
C SER A 60 42.67 -26.20 -3.80
N LYS A 61 42.99 -25.16 -4.57
CA LYS A 61 42.52 -23.78 -4.35
C LYS A 61 40.99 -23.72 -4.46
N LYS A 62 40.28 -23.70 -3.33
CA LYS A 62 38.84 -23.35 -3.31
C LYS A 62 38.67 -21.91 -3.83
N LYS A 63 38.27 -21.77 -5.10
CA LYS A 63 37.61 -20.56 -5.59
C LYS A 63 36.46 -20.23 -4.64
N LYS A 64 36.36 -18.99 -4.16
CA LYS A 64 35.19 -18.51 -3.42
C LYS A 64 33.97 -18.63 -4.32
N ILE A 65 33.11 -19.61 -4.07
CA ILE A 65 31.77 -19.65 -4.65
C ILE A 65 30.99 -18.50 -4.01
N VAL A 66 30.73 -17.46 -4.80
CA VAL A 66 29.96 -16.31 -4.35
C VAL A 66 28.48 -16.60 -4.62
N ASN A 67 27.77 -17.14 -3.62
CA ASN A 67 26.31 -17.19 -3.67
C ASN A 67 25.78 -15.75 -3.65
N ASN A 68 25.41 -15.22 -4.82
CA ASN A 68 24.72 -13.94 -4.93
C ASN A 68 23.26 -14.16 -4.54
N ILE A 69 22.88 -13.71 -3.34
CA ILE A 69 21.47 -13.63 -2.94
C ILE A 69 20.85 -12.44 -3.70
N ILE A 70 19.68 -12.67 -4.29
CA ILE A 70 18.90 -11.68 -5.03
C ILE A 70 17.88 -11.06 -4.08
N THR A 71 18.06 -9.79 -3.73
CA THR A 71 17.12 -9.08 -2.85
C THR A 71 15.97 -8.50 -3.67
N ILE A 72 14.73 -8.86 -3.33
CA ILE A 72 13.51 -8.34 -3.97
C ILE A 72 12.82 -7.43 -2.96
N ILE A 73 12.70 -6.15 -3.28
CA ILE A 73 11.93 -5.18 -2.48
C ILE A 73 10.55 -4.99 -3.09
N SER A 74 9.52 -5.32 -2.30
CA SER A 74 8.13 -4.93 -2.56
C SER A 74 7.87 -3.52 -2.05
N ALA A 75 7.33 -2.65 -2.91
CA ALA A 75 6.80 -1.33 -2.53
C ALA A 75 5.38 -1.12 -3.10
N SER A 76 4.36 -1.36 -2.28
CA SER A 76 2.95 -1.37 -2.66
C SER A 76 2.05 -0.58 -1.71
N GLN A 77 1.17 0.25 -2.27
CA GLN A 77 0.06 0.83 -1.51
C GLN A 77 -1.15 -0.12 -1.47
N THR A 78 -1.51 -0.70 -2.61
CA THR A 78 -2.77 -1.45 -2.86
C THR A 78 -2.53 -2.90 -3.27
N GLY A 79 -1.52 -3.53 -2.66
CA GLY A 79 -1.22 -4.96 -2.82
C GLY A 79 -0.61 -5.40 -4.16
N ASN A 80 -0.90 -4.72 -5.28
CA ASN A 80 -0.47 -5.14 -6.63
C ASN A 80 1.04 -5.46 -6.72
N ALA A 81 1.89 -4.52 -6.29
CA ALA A 81 3.35 -4.70 -6.34
C ALA A 81 3.84 -5.81 -5.41
N ARG A 82 3.15 -6.03 -4.29
CA ARG A 82 3.45 -7.08 -3.30
C ARG A 82 3.16 -8.46 -3.88
N LEU A 83 1.99 -8.63 -4.49
CA LEU A 83 1.62 -9.85 -5.22
C LEU A 83 2.60 -10.16 -6.36
N LEU A 84 3.01 -9.15 -7.14
CA LEU A 84 4.05 -9.34 -8.18
C LEU A 84 5.41 -9.72 -7.58
N SER A 85 5.78 -9.18 -6.41
CA SER A 85 7.04 -9.52 -5.75
C SER A 85 7.02 -10.95 -5.18
N GLU A 86 5.90 -11.40 -4.62
CA GLU A 86 5.68 -12.78 -4.17
C GLU A 86 5.74 -13.77 -5.34
N ARG A 87 5.08 -13.43 -6.46
CA ARG A 87 5.13 -14.20 -7.71
C ARG A 87 6.55 -14.28 -8.27
N LEU A 88 7.30 -13.17 -8.29
CA LEU A 88 8.69 -13.16 -8.77
C LEU A 88 9.60 -13.98 -7.86
N ASN A 89 9.45 -13.83 -6.55
CA ASN A 89 10.18 -14.60 -5.55
C ASN A 89 9.95 -16.11 -5.75
N LYS A 90 8.70 -16.54 -5.95
CA LYS A 90 8.39 -17.93 -6.27
C LYS A 90 9.03 -18.35 -7.60
N TYR A 91 8.79 -17.59 -8.67
CA TYR A 91 9.30 -17.90 -10.02
C TYR A 91 10.83 -18.05 -10.06
N LEU A 92 11.58 -17.18 -9.37
CA LEU A 92 13.04 -17.26 -9.31
C LEU A 92 13.53 -18.44 -8.45
N ASN A 93 12.88 -18.76 -7.33
CA ASN A 93 13.22 -19.96 -6.55
C ASN A 93 12.91 -21.25 -7.32
N ASP A 94 11.81 -21.30 -8.07
CA ASP A 94 11.45 -22.42 -8.95
C ASP A 94 12.50 -22.63 -10.07
N HIS A 95 13.30 -21.60 -10.40
CA HIS A 95 14.45 -21.66 -11.32
C HIS A 95 15.81 -21.67 -10.58
N ASN A 96 15.84 -22.22 -9.36
CA ASN A 96 17.05 -22.42 -8.54
C ASN A 96 17.82 -21.14 -8.14
N LYS A 97 17.21 -19.96 -8.22
CA LYS A 97 17.81 -18.69 -7.76
C LYS A 97 17.50 -18.43 -6.29
N LYS A 98 18.53 -18.13 -5.50
CA LYS A 98 18.37 -17.79 -4.07
C LYS A 98 17.90 -16.34 -3.93
N THR A 99 16.62 -16.15 -3.65
CA THR A 99 16.03 -14.82 -3.44
C THR A 99 15.77 -14.52 -1.95
N CYS A 100 15.69 -13.23 -1.63
CA CYS A 100 15.23 -12.72 -0.36
C CYS A 100 14.16 -11.65 -0.61
N LEU A 101 12.89 -11.96 -0.34
CA LEU A 101 11.78 -11.03 -0.48
C LEU A 101 11.58 -10.22 0.81
N ILE A 102 11.58 -8.89 0.70
CA ILE A 102 11.45 -7.96 1.82
C ILE A 102 10.44 -6.87 1.47
N ASN A 103 9.55 -6.49 2.40
CA ASN A 103 8.72 -5.28 2.25
C ASN A 103 9.59 -4.03 2.47
N ALA A 104 9.42 -2.99 1.66
CA ALA A 104 10.14 -1.72 1.78
C ALA A 104 10.07 -1.08 3.19
N ALA A 105 8.97 -1.30 3.95
CA ALA A 105 8.83 -0.80 5.32
C ALA A 105 9.79 -1.49 6.31
N ASP A 106 10.04 -2.79 6.11
CA ASP A 106 10.87 -3.62 6.98
C ASP A 106 12.33 -3.72 6.45
N TYR A 107 12.61 -3.14 5.28
CA TYR A 107 13.93 -3.13 4.66
C TYR A 107 14.89 -2.12 5.34
N ASN A 108 16.01 -2.63 5.84
CA ASN A 108 17.07 -1.79 6.41
C ASN A 108 17.88 -1.08 5.32
N PHE A 109 17.36 0.04 4.84
CA PHE A 109 17.94 0.88 3.78
C PHE A 109 19.39 1.30 4.02
N LYS A 110 19.89 1.32 5.26
CA LYS A 110 21.31 1.60 5.57
C LYS A 110 22.25 0.51 5.05
N LYS A 111 21.76 -0.71 4.80
CA LYS A 111 22.54 -1.85 4.29
C LYS A 111 22.64 -1.91 2.76
N ILE A 112 21.96 -1.03 2.02
CA ILE A 112 21.86 -1.12 0.54
C ILE A 112 23.21 -1.15 -0.21
N GLN A 113 24.27 -0.57 0.37
CA GLN A 113 25.63 -0.63 -0.21
C GLN A 113 26.24 -2.05 -0.23
N ASN A 114 25.70 -2.98 0.55
CA ASN A 114 26.14 -4.37 0.63
C ASN A 114 25.40 -5.28 -0.39
N GLU A 115 24.29 -4.80 -0.96
CA GLU A 115 23.50 -5.53 -1.94
C GLU A 115 24.24 -5.66 -3.26
N LYS A 116 24.07 -6.80 -3.94
CA LYS A 116 24.71 -7.08 -5.24
C LYS A 116 23.72 -7.15 -6.39
N ILE A 117 22.57 -7.78 -6.16
CA ILE A 117 21.47 -7.86 -7.12
C ILE A 117 20.21 -7.44 -6.38
N LEU A 118 19.63 -6.31 -6.79
CA LEU A 118 18.44 -5.72 -6.19
C LEU A 118 17.33 -5.55 -7.23
N ILE A 119 16.19 -6.16 -6.97
CA ILE A 119 14.99 -6.00 -7.79
C ILE A 119 13.98 -5.18 -7.00
N LEU A 120 13.55 -4.04 -7.53
CA LEU A 120 12.53 -3.20 -6.90
C LEU A 120 11.23 -3.28 -7.71
N ILE A 121 10.16 -3.77 -7.10
CA ILE A 121 8.81 -3.67 -7.68
C ILE A 121 8.05 -2.59 -6.92
N ILE A 122 7.77 -1.47 -7.57
CA ILE A 122 7.25 -0.26 -6.91
C ILE A 122 6.05 0.34 -7.62
N SER A 123 5.02 0.68 -6.86
CA SER A 123 3.88 1.50 -7.34
C SER A 123 4.11 2.99 -7.12
N THR A 124 3.58 3.85 -7.98
CA THR A 124 3.58 5.32 -7.78
C THR A 124 2.23 5.80 -7.26
N GLN A 125 2.22 6.75 -6.33
CA GLN A 125 1.02 7.28 -5.67
C GLN A 125 0.82 8.78 -5.93
N GLY A 126 -0.44 9.21 -6.05
CA GLY A 126 -0.86 10.62 -6.10
C GLY A 126 -0.04 11.49 -7.07
N GLU A 127 0.63 12.50 -6.52
CA GLU A 127 1.49 13.45 -7.25
C GLU A 127 2.92 12.89 -7.46
N GLY A 128 3.03 11.63 -7.88
CA GLY A 128 4.32 11.00 -8.20
C GLY A 128 5.14 10.50 -7.00
N GLU A 129 4.54 10.39 -5.81
CA GLU A 129 5.21 9.94 -4.59
C GLU A 129 5.37 8.40 -4.57
N PRO A 130 6.36 7.85 -3.82
CA PRO A 130 6.42 6.43 -3.54
C PRO A 130 5.25 6.00 -2.61
N PRO A 131 4.96 4.70 -2.48
CA PRO A 131 4.03 4.19 -1.47
C PRO A 131 4.56 4.47 -0.07
N GLU A 132 3.68 4.59 0.93
CA GLU A 132 4.10 4.97 2.29
C GLU A 132 5.14 3.98 2.86
N GLU A 133 5.02 2.68 2.57
CA GLU A 133 6.01 1.67 2.97
C GLU A 133 7.42 1.90 2.41
N ALA A 134 7.57 2.57 1.27
CA ALA A 134 8.88 2.89 0.68
C ALA A 134 9.36 4.32 0.96
N LEU A 135 8.59 5.16 1.66
CA LEU A 135 8.88 6.59 1.78
C LEU A 135 10.18 6.87 2.56
N SER A 136 10.51 6.07 3.57
CA SER A 136 11.78 6.16 4.31
C SER A 136 12.99 5.78 3.44
N LEU A 137 12.90 4.69 2.68
CA LEU A 137 13.92 4.27 1.71
C LEU A 137 14.12 5.34 0.62
N TYR A 138 13.02 5.88 0.09
CA TYR A 138 13.04 6.95 -0.90
C TYR A 138 13.71 8.23 -0.36
N LYS A 139 13.27 8.73 0.81
CA LYS A 139 13.89 9.91 1.46
C LYS A 139 15.40 9.69 1.69
N PHE A 140 15.82 8.49 2.08
CA PHE A 140 17.24 8.16 2.26
C PHE A 140 18.03 8.20 0.94
N ILE A 141 17.54 7.52 -0.11
CA ILE A 141 18.23 7.41 -1.41
C ILE A 141 18.30 8.74 -2.17
N MET A 142 17.27 9.58 -2.07
CA MET A 142 17.28 10.93 -2.64
C MET A 142 18.14 11.93 -1.84
N SER A 143 18.56 11.59 -0.62
CA SER A 143 19.37 12.48 0.22
C SER A 143 20.84 12.53 -0.21
N LYS A 144 21.57 13.53 0.33
CA LYS A 144 23.04 13.61 0.25
C LYS A 144 23.76 12.54 1.10
N ARG A 145 23.03 11.82 1.98
CA ARG A 145 23.58 10.75 2.85
C ARG A 145 23.60 9.37 2.18
N ALA A 146 23.07 9.24 0.96
CA ALA A 146 23.03 7.98 0.23
C ALA A 146 24.46 7.50 -0.14
N PRO A 147 24.82 6.22 0.10
CA PRO A 147 26.14 5.67 -0.23
C PRO A 147 26.30 5.48 -1.74
N LYS A 148 27.55 5.37 -2.21
CA LYS A 148 27.84 4.92 -3.58
C LYS A 148 27.45 3.45 -3.74
N LEU A 149 26.83 3.12 -4.87
CA LEU A 149 26.25 1.82 -5.19
C LEU A 149 27.04 1.08 -6.30
N SER A 150 28.35 1.32 -6.39
CA SER A 150 29.22 0.83 -7.49
C SER A 150 29.21 -0.70 -7.72
N ASN A 151 28.85 -1.46 -6.69
CA ASN A 151 28.78 -2.94 -6.71
C ASN A 151 27.36 -3.47 -6.95
N LEU A 152 26.35 -2.59 -6.99
CA LEU A 152 24.95 -2.94 -7.13
C LEU A 152 24.60 -3.14 -8.61
N GLN A 153 24.00 -4.28 -8.92
CA GLN A 153 23.21 -4.48 -10.14
C GLN A 153 21.73 -4.40 -9.77
N TYR A 154 20.92 -3.71 -10.56
CA TYR A 154 19.50 -3.55 -10.25
C TYR A 154 18.59 -3.61 -11.47
N SER A 155 17.32 -3.96 -11.23
CA SER A 155 16.23 -3.72 -12.17
C SER A 155 14.98 -3.27 -11.42
N ILE A 156 14.10 -2.53 -12.09
CA ILE A 156 12.91 -1.92 -11.49
C ILE A 156 11.69 -2.22 -12.35
N PHE A 157 10.67 -2.81 -11.74
CA PHE A 157 9.33 -2.90 -12.34
C PHE A 157 8.44 -1.84 -11.68
N SER A 158 8.10 -0.80 -12.43
CA SER A 158 7.31 0.32 -11.94
C SER A 158 5.85 0.17 -12.35
N LEU A 159 4.94 0.24 -11.39
CA LEU A 159 3.50 0.29 -11.59
C LEU A 159 3.00 1.74 -11.51
N GLY A 160 2.19 2.15 -12.47
CA GLY A 160 1.51 3.45 -12.48
C GLY A 160 0.20 3.41 -13.26
N ASP A 161 -0.40 4.59 -13.44
CA ASP A 161 -1.58 4.80 -14.29
C ASP A 161 -1.26 5.96 -15.24
N SER A 162 -1.33 5.73 -16.55
CA SER A 162 -0.94 6.71 -17.57
C SER A 162 -1.91 7.92 -17.66
N SER A 163 -3.04 7.91 -16.94
CA SER A 163 -3.88 9.10 -16.78
C SER A 163 -3.24 10.19 -15.91
N TYR A 164 -2.27 9.83 -15.06
CA TYR A 164 -1.56 10.77 -14.19
C TYR A 164 -0.33 11.35 -14.89
N ASN A 165 -0.11 12.66 -14.75
CA ASN A 165 1.06 13.34 -15.32
C ASN A 165 2.39 12.70 -14.89
N LEU A 166 2.45 12.22 -13.65
CA LEU A 166 3.64 11.65 -13.01
C LEU A 166 3.62 10.11 -13.08
N PHE A 167 3.23 9.59 -14.25
CA PHE A 167 3.22 8.16 -14.55
C PHE A 167 4.58 7.50 -14.22
N CYS A 168 4.55 6.47 -13.38
CA CYS A 168 5.72 5.71 -12.91
C CYS A 168 6.85 6.56 -12.29
N LYS A 169 6.53 7.74 -11.75
CA LYS A 169 7.52 8.71 -11.23
C LYS A 169 8.39 8.15 -10.12
N ALA A 170 7.85 7.38 -9.16
CA ALA A 170 8.64 6.81 -8.08
C ALA A 170 9.71 5.82 -8.61
N GLY A 171 9.34 4.94 -9.55
CA GLY A 171 10.26 4.01 -10.19
C GLY A 171 11.30 4.73 -11.07
N LYS A 172 10.91 5.77 -11.80
CA LYS A 172 11.80 6.64 -12.58
C LYS A 172 12.84 7.34 -11.72
N ASP A 173 12.45 7.84 -10.56
CA ASP A 173 13.35 8.53 -9.64
C ASP A 173 14.33 7.56 -8.98
N PHE A 174 13.89 6.35 -8.58
CA PHE A 174 14.82 5.30 -8.13
C PHE A 174 15.81 4.88 -9.22
N ASP A 175 15.37 4.64 -10.46
CA ASP A 175 16.25 4.28 -11.58
C ASP A 175 17.31 5.35 -11.84
N LYS A 176 16.88 6.62 -11.95
CA LYS A 176 17.78 7.76 -12.11
C LYS A 176 18.78 7.82 -10.95
N ARG A 177 18.31 7.70 -9.71
CA ARG A 177 19.15 7.87 -8.52
C ARG A 177 20.12 6.72 -8.28
N PHE A 178 19.72 5.47 -8.54
CA PHE A 178 20.63 4.33 -8.47
C PHE A 178 21.73 4.43 -9.54
N ASN A 179 21.40 4.90 -10.75
CA ASN A 179 22.39 5.19 -11.79
C ASN A 179 23.36 6.30 -11.37
N GLU A 180 22.88 7.43 -10.83
CA GLU A 180 23.72 8.52 -10.30
C GLU A 180 24.66 8.08 -9.17
N LEU A 181 24.23 7.12 -8.34
CA LEU A 181 25.05 6.57 -7.26
C LEU A 181 26.05 5.49 -7.74
N GLY A 182 26.04 5.14 -9.02
CA GLY A 182 26.98 4.19 -9.64
C GLY A 182 26.48 2.75 -9.75
N GLY A 183 25.21 2.49 -9.45
CA GLY A 183 24.59 1.18 -9.67
C GLY A 183 24.43 0.87 -11.16
N LYS A 184 24.66 -0.39 -11.55
CA LYS A 184 24.53 -0.86 -12.93
C LYS A 184 23.13 -1.43 -13.17
N LYS A 185 22.55 -1.13 -14.32
CA LYS A 185 21.29 -1.75 -14.74
C LYS A 185 21.55 -3.20 -15.16
N LEU A 186 20.77 -4.11 -14.59
CA LEU A 186 20.70 -5.52 -14.99
C LEU A 186 19.78 -5.67 -16.20
N LEU A 187 18.57 -5.13 -16.06
CA LEU A 187 17.54 -4.98 -17.09
C LEU A 187 16.93 -3.59 -16.89
N ASP A 188 16.67 -2.88 -17.99
CA ASP A 188 16.09 -1.55 -17.93
C ASP A 188 14.76 -1.51 -17.17
N ARG A 189 14.46 -0.36 -16.55
CA ARG A 189 13.21 -0.14 -15.84
C ARG A 189 12.02 -0.30 -16.79
N PHE A 190 11.07 -1.13 -16.41
CA PHE A 190 9.78 -1.23 -17.09
C PHE A 190 8.77 -0.28 -16.42
N ASP A 191 8.09 0.55 -17.20
CA ASP A 191 7.05 1.48 -16.74
C ASP A 191 5.67 0.96 -17.17
N SER A 192 5.01 0.19 -16.29
CA SER A 192 3.75 -0.49 -16.58
C SER A 192 2.52 0.33 -16.17
N ASP A 193 1.46 0.21 -16.97
CA ASP A 193 0.15 0.82 -16.74
C ASP A 193 -0.77 -0.13 -15.94
N ILE A 194 -2.07 0.18 -15.85
CA ILE A 194 -3.07 -0.61 -15.11
C ILE A 194 -3.08 -2.10 -15.49
N GLU A 195 -2.92 -2.45 -16.78
CA GLU A 195 -2.95 -3.83 -17.28
C GLU A 195 -1.56 -4.48 -17.30
N TYR A 196 -0.91 -4.53 -16.14
CA TYR A 196 0.50 -4.90 -16.00
C TYR A 196 0.83 -6.40 -16.18
N GLU A 197 -0.15 -7.27 -16.42
CA GLU A 197 0.00 -8.72 -16.28
C GLU A 197 0.91 -9.35 -17.35
N ASP A 198 0.63 -9.09 -18.63
CA ASP A 198 1.42 -9.64 -19.75
C ASP A 198 2.82 -9.01 -19.81
N ASP A 199 2.91 -7.70 -19.56
CA ASP A 199 4.15 -6.94 -19.43
C ASP A 199 5.06 -7.51 -18.34
N TYR A 200 4.49 -7.79 -17.16
CA TYR A 200 5.20 -8.40 -16.03
C TYR A 200 5.72 -9.80 -16.40
N ILE A 201 4.90 -10.64 -17.03
CA ILE A 201 5.31 -12.00 -17.45
C ILE A 201 6.46 -11.94 -18.47
N LYS A 202 6.44 -10.98 -19.39
CA LYS A 202 7.53 -10.76 -20.35
C LYS A 202 8.80 -10.30 -19.62
N TRP A 203 8.70 -9.24 -18.83
CA TRP A 203 9.83 -8.67 -18.08
C TRP A 203 10.47 -9.69 -17.12
N SER A 204 9.69 -10.52 -16.42
CA SER A 204 10.23 -11.52 -15.50
C SER A 204 11.03 -12.62 -16.22
N LYS A 205 10.65 -12.98 -17.45
CA LYS A 205 11.38 -13.94 -18.29
C LYS A 205 12.70 -13.33 -18.80
N GLU A 206 12.67 -12.10 -19.29
CA GLU A 206 13.87 -11.37 -19.73
C GLU A 206 14.87 -11.17 -18.58
N LEU A 207 14.36 -10.86 -17.38
CA LEU A 207 15.17 -10.71 -16.18
C LEU A 207 15.87 -12.01 -15.77
N LEU A 208 15.17 -13.15 -15.79
CA LEU A 208 15.76 -14.46 -15.49
C LEU A 208 16.93 -14.79 -16.43
N VAL A 209 16.75 -14.60 -17.74
CA VAL A 209 17.81 -14.83 -18.75
C VAL A 209 19.05 -13.97 -18.50
N LEU A 210 18.90 -12.78 -17.92
CA LEU A 210 20.02 -11.89 -17.57
C LEU A 210 20.69 -12.29 -16.25
N ILE A 211 19.92 -12.77 -15.26
CA ILE A 211 20.45 -13.38 -14.03
C ILE A 211 21.26 -14.64 -14.37
N ASP A 212 20.77 -15.50 -15.26
CA ASP A 212 21.48 -16.71 -15.70
C ASP A 212 22.84 -16.42 -16.35
N LYS A 213 22.96 -15.30 -17.08
CA LYS A 213 24.24 -14.86 -17.65
C LYS A 213 25.27 -14.41 -16.61
N ILE A 214 24.83 -14.04 -15.41
CA ILE A 214 25.71 -13.67 -14.29
C ILE A 214 26.14 -14.91 -13.51
N ASP A 215 25.26 -15.90 -13.40
CA ASP A 215 25.45 -17.13 -12.61
C ASP A 215 26.11 -18.28 -13.40
N ILE A 216 26.93 -18.02 -14.43
CA ILE A 216 27.58 -19.07 -15.23
C ILE A 216 28.71 -19.78 -14.45
N SER A 217 28.28 -20.63 -13.51
CA SER A 217 28.99 -21.80 -12.99
C SER A 217 27.95 -22.86 -12.55
N VAL A 218 27.49 -23.68 -13.51
CA VAL A 218 26.58 -24.85 -13.38
C VAL A 218 27.23 -26.04 -12.64
N PHE A 219 26.59 -27.15 -12.22
CA PHE A 219 25.34 -27.91 -12.55
C PHE A 219 24.87 -28.68 -11.27
N PRO A 220 23.83 -29.57 -11.23
CA PRO A 220 22.66 -29.84 -12.10
C PRO A 220 21.30 -29.95 -11.33
N ASP A 221 20.23 -30.39 -12.02
CA ASP A 221 18.89 -30.65 -11.48
C ASP A 221 18.80 -31.68 -10.34
N ILE A 222 17.85 -31.44 -9.42
CA ILE A 222 17.12 -32.50 -8.71
C ILE A 222 15.63 -32.19 -8.74
N SER A 223 14.89 -32.86 -9.63
CA SER A 223 13.44 -32.79 -9.67
C SER A 223 12.82 -33.42 -8.41
N SER A 224 12.12 -32.64 -7.59
CA SER A 224 11.25 -33.18 -6.52
C SER A 224 9.81 -32.69 -6.70
N LYS A 225 8.94 -33.58 -7.18
CA LYS A 225 7.49 -33.35 -7.20
C LYS A 225 6.96 -33.35 -5.76
N LYS A 226 6.78 -32.19 -5.15
CA LYS A 226 5.94 -32.05 -3.95
C LYS A 226 4.49 -31.79 -4.35
N LYS A 227 3.58 -32.62 -3.83
CA LYS A 227 2.13 -32.38 -3.93
C LYS A 227 1.81 -31.04 -3.28
N ILE A 228 1.11 -30.17 -4.00
CA ILE A 228 0.51 -28.97 -3.43
C ILE A 228 -0.73 -29.42 -2.66
N PHE A 229 -0.71 -29.25 -1.33
CA PHE A 229 -1.93 -29.27 -0.53
C PHE A 229 -2.55 -27.87 -0.61
N CYS A 230 -3.50 -27.69 -1.53
CA CYS A 230 -4.40 -26.55 -1.48
C CYS A 230 -5.52 -26.88 -0.49
N ASN A 231 -5.40 -26.38 0.74
CA ASN A 231 -6.60 -26.17 1.54
C ASN A 231 -7.33 -24.98 0.92
N GLU A 232 -8.45 -25.23 0.24
CA GLU A 232 -9.34 -24.21 -0.31
C GLU A 232 -10.08 -23.47 0.81
N ILE A 233 -9.34 -22.61 1.53
CA ILE A 233 -9.96 -21.47 2.17
C ILE A 233 -10.33 -20.52 1.03
N ASN A 234 -11.63 -20.41 0.73
CA ASN A 234 -12.15 -19.46 -0.26
C ASN A 234 -11.86 -18.02 0.20
N THR A 235 -10.66 -17.54 -0.10
CA THR A 235 -10.26 -16.16 0.16
C THR A 235 -10.77 -15.30 -0.99
N TYR A 236 -11.76 -14.46 -0.69
CA TYR A 236 -12.21 -13.45 -1.64
C TYR A 236 -11.08 -12.45 -1.89
N THR A 237 -10.86 -12.13 -3.16
CA THR A 237 -9.79 -11.24 -3.63
C THR A 237 -10.33 -10.23 -4.64
N LYS A 238 -9.51 -9.27 -5.06
CA LYS A 238 -9.83 -8.36 -6.18
C LYS A 238 -10.37 -9.10 -7.42
N TYR A 239 -9.82 -10.28 -7.74
CA TYR A 239 -10.16 -11.07 -8.92
C TYR A 239 -11.27 -12.10 -8.69
N ASN A 240 -11.57 -12.43 -7.43
CA ASN A 240 -12.69 -13.25 -7.00
C ASN A 240 -13.44 -12.53 -5.87
N PRO A 241 -14.20 -11.46 -6.17
CA PRO A 241 -14.84 -10.64 -5.15
C PRO A 241 -16.03 -11.36 -4.51
N ALA A 242 -16.26 -11.09 -3.23
CA ALA A 242 -17.47 -11.51 -2.52
C ALA A 242 -18.68 -10.69 -2.99
N ILE A 243 -19.90 -11.19 -2.77
CA ILE A 243 -21.13 -10.45 -3.02
C ILE A 243 -21.78 -10.15 -1.66
N ALA A 244 -21.72 -8.90 -1.25
CA ALA A 244 -22.42 -8.36 -0.09
C ALA A 244 -23.75 -7.71 -0.51
N THR A 245 -24.61 -7.37 0.45
CA THR A 245 -25.80 -6.53 0.21
C THR A 245 -25.72 -5.21 0.95
N ILE A 246 -26.32 -4.15 0.41
CA ILE A 246 -26.42 -2.85 1.08
C ILE A 246 -27.49 -2.91 2.18
N LEU A 247 -27.12 -2.61 3.42
CA LEU A 247 -28.06 -2.49 4.55
C LEU A 247 -28.57 -1.05 4.69
N THR A 248 -27.63 -0.09 4.71
CA THR A 248 -27.92 1.32 4.94
C THR A 248 -27.17 2.18 3.93
N ASN A 249 -27.80 3.26 3.48
CA ASN A 249 -27.18 4.31 2.67
C ASN A 249 -27.71 5.68 3.11
N GLN A 250 -27.06 6.27 4.12
CA GLN A 250 -27.55 7.47 4.82
C GLN A 250 -26.63 8.66 4.55
N LYS A 251 -27.17 9.78 4.06
CA LYS A 251 -26.47 11.07 4.06
C LYS A 251 -26.24 11.54 5.51
N ILE A 252 -24.97 11.78 5.86
CA ILE A 252 -24.52 12.21 7.19
C ILE A 252 -23.99 13.65 7.23
N THR A 253 -24.14 14.39 6.14
CA THR A 253 -24.05 15.86 6.12
C THR A 253 -25.43 16.49 6.17
N GLY A 254 -25.50 17.72 6.67
CA GLY A 254 -26.72 18.52 6.76
C GLY A 254 -27.33 18.85 5.39
N ARG A 255 -28.53 19.41 5.43
CA ARG A 255 -29.33 19.70 4.23
C ARG A 255 -28.66 20.73 3.33
N ASN A 256 -27.96 21.71 3.89
CA ASN A 256 -27.33 22.81 3.17
C ASN A 256 -25.83 22.60 2.93
N SER A 257 -25.25 21.46 3.37
CA SER A 257 -23.86 21.14 3.07
C SER A 257 -23.61 21.12 1.57
N THR A 258 -22.52 21.79 1.15
CA THR A 258 -22.00 21.73 -0.22
C THR A 258 -21.43 20.36 -0.63
N LYS A 259 -21.41 19.38 0.28
CA LYS A 259 -20.99 18.00 0.03
C LYS A 259 -22.09 17.03 0.41
N ASP A 260 -22.30 16.03 -0.45
CA ASP A 260 -22.97 14.80 -0.04
C ASP A 260 -21.90 13.82 0.47
N ILE A 261 -21.97 13.48 1.75
CA ILE A 261 -21.15 12.44 2.38
C ILE A 261 -22.12 11.45 3.00
N ARG A 262 -21.96 10.16 2.67
CA ARG A 262 -22.85 9.08 3.10
C ARG A 262 -22.13 8.07 3.97
N HIS A 263 -22.85 7.59 4.98
CA HIS A 263 -22.56 6.36 5.69
C HIS A 263 -23.22 5.22 4.92
N ILE A 264 -22.45 4.19 4.58
CA ILE A 264 -22.97 3.01 3.88
C ILE A 264 -22.55 1.78 4.67
N GLU A 265 -23.52 0.90 4.92
CA GLU A 265 -23.37 -0.33 5.69
C GLU A 265 -23.63 -1.53 4.76
N LEU A 266 -22.78 -2.55 4.84
CA LEU A 266 -22.81 -3.71 3.96
C LEU A 266 -22.86 -5.01 4.77
N ASN A 267 -23.83 -5.86 4.48
CA ASN A 267 -23.95 -7.19 5.07
C ASN A 267 -22.88 -8.14 4.49
N ILE A 268 -22.08 -8.76 5.35
CA ILE A 268 -21.10 -9.78 5.01
C ILE A 268 -21.36 -11.14 5.67
N ASN A 269 -22.54 -11.33 6.26
CA ASN A 269 -22.96 -12.59 6.85
C ASN A 269 -22.82 -13.73 5.83
N ASN A 270 -22.34 -14.89 6.30
CA ASN A 270 -21.98 -16.08 5.50
C ASN A 270 -20.80 -15.90 4.52
N LEU A 271 -20.19 -14.72 4.38
CA LEU A 271 -19.00 -14.52 3.53
C LEU A 271 -17.68 -14.85 4.25
N ASN A 272 -17.68 -15.11 5.56
CA ASN A 272 -16.48 -15.38 6.37
C ASN A 272 -15.37 -14.32 6.21
N LEU A 273 -15.73 -13.08 5.83
CA LEU A 273 -14.79 -11.99 5.62
C LEU A 273 -14.28 -11.45 6.97
N LYS A 274 -12.96 -11.48 7.16
CA LYS A 274 -12.30 -10.93 8.35
C LYS A 274 -11.55 -9.66 8.01
N TYR A 275 -11.93 -8.54 8.63
CA TYR A 275 -11.27 -7.26 8.48
C TYR A 275 -10.84 -6.69 9.85
N THR A 276 -9.91 -5.74 9.82
CA THR A 276 -9.36 -5.10 11.01
C THR A 276 -9.37 -3.59 10.81
N PRO A 277 -9.55 -2.78 11.88
CA PRO A 277 -9.54 -1.33 11.76
C PRO A 277 -8.31 -0.81 11.00
N GLY A 278 -8.56 0.05 10.01
CA GLY A 278 -7.54 0.55 9.07
C GLY A 278 -7.40 -0.25 7.77
N ASP A 279 -8.05 -1.41 7.63
CA ASP A 279 -8.25 -2.05 6.31
C ASP A 279 -9.13 -1.18 5.39
N ALA A 280 -9.04 -1.43 4.09
CA ALA A 280 -9.88 -0.80 3.09
C ALA A 280 -10.83 -1.80 2.42
N LEU A 281 -12.06 -1.38 2.16
CA LEU A 281 -13.04 -2.11 1.36
C LEU A 281 -12.87 -1.74 -0.11
N GLY A 282 -12.55 -2.71 -0.95
CA GLY A 282 -12.57 -2.56 -2.40
C GLY A 282 -13.95 -2.87 -2.96
N VAL A 283 -14.55 -1.89 -3.64
CA VAL A 283 -15.88 -2.00 -4.27
C VAL A 283 -15.73 -2.03 -5.78
N TRP A 284 -16.20 -3.09 -6.42
CA TRP A 284 -16.43 -3.13 -7.87
C TRP A 284 -17.78 -2.48 -8.18
N TYR A 285 -17.75 -1.41 -8.98
CA TYR A 285 -18.93 -0.65 -9.38
C TYR A 285 -19.35 -0.96 -10.81
N GLN A 286 -20.56 -0.52 -11.18
CA GLN A 286 -21.04 -0.53 -12.55
C GLN A 286 -21.28 0.90 -13.05
N ASN A 287 -21.07 1.15 -14.34
CA ASN A 287 -21.43 2.44 -14.94
C ASN A 287 -22.96 2.58 -15.05
N ASN A 288 -23.43 3.83 -15.04
CA ASN A 288 -24.85 4.15 -15.14
C ASN A 288 -25.40 3.80 -16.55
N ASP A 289 -26.48 3.03 -16.61
CA ASP A 289 -27.13 2.60 -17.86
C ASP A 289 -27.53 3.76 -18.78
N ASN A 290 -27.92 4.92 -18.21
CA ASN A 290 -28.26 6.12 -18.98
C ASN A 290 -27.02 6.77 -19.60
N LEU A 291 -25.88 6.79 -18.88
CA LEU A 291 -24.60 7.27 -19.41
C LEU A 291 -24.14 6.38 -20.59
N ILE A 292 -24.28 5.06 -20.47
CA ILE A 292 -23.93 4.12 -21.55
C ILE A 292 -24.82 4.35 -22.78
N LYS A 293 -26.14 4.47 -22.60
CA LYS A 293 -27.09 4.77 -23.69
C LYS A 293 -26.77 6.09 -24.40
N GLN A 294 -26.43 7.14 -23.64
CA GLN A 294 -26.02 8.44 -24.20
C GLN A 294 -24.75 8.31 -25.05
N ILE A 295 -23.71 7.63 -24.55
CA ILE A 295 -22.46 7.39 -25.29
C ILE A 295 -22.71 6.62 -26.58
N ILE A 296 -23.45 5.50 -26.51
CA ILE A 296 -23.79 4.66 -27.67
C ILE A 296 -24.53 5.48 -28.74
N THR A 297 -25.51 6.31 -28.31
CA THR A 297 -26.29 7.17 -29.21
C THR A 297 -25.41 8.23 -29.89
N LEU A 298 -24.59 8.96 -29.13
CA LEU A 298 -23.72 10.04 -29.65
C LEU A 298 -22.66 9.51 -30.62
N LEU A 299 -22.18 8.27 -30.42
CA LEU A 299 -21.20 7.61 -31.28
C LEU A 299 -21.82 6.81 -32.44
N SER A 300 -23.16 6.79 -32.55
CA SER A 300 -23.88 6.00 -33.56
C SER A 300 -23.47 4.51 -33.59
N ILE A 301 -23.27 3.94 -32.41
CA ILE A 301 -22.98 2.53 -32.16
C ILE A 301 -24.31 1.75 -32.04
N ASP A 302 -24.36 0.51 -32.52
CA ASP A 302 -25.51 -0.37 -32.27
C ASP A 302 -25.42 -0.98 -30.86
N ILE A 303 -26.51 -0.94 -30.09
CA ILE A 303 -26.53 -1.53 -28.74
C ILE A 303 -26.39 -3.06 -28.74
N SER A 304 -26.67 -3.70 -29.88
CA SER A 304 -26.50 -5.14 -30.10
C SER A 304 -25.09 -5.55 -30.52
N ASP A 305 -24.19 -4.58 -30.81
CA ASP A 305 -22.81 -4.87 -31.24
C ASP A 305 -22.08 -5.79 -30.27
N VAL A 306 -21.31 -6.73 -30.82
CA VAL A 306 -20.46 -7.65 -30.09
C VAL A 306 -19.00 -7.29 -30.32
N ILE A 307 -18.23 -7.18 -29.25
CA ILE A 307 -16.81 -6.87 -29.27
C ILE A 307 -15.97 -7.98 -28.67
N ASN A 308 -14.71 -8.06 -29.06
CA ASN A 308 -13.76 -9.03 -28.51
C ASN A 308 -12.93 -8.37 -27.39
N ILE A 309 -13.04 -8.95 -26.19
CA ILE A 309 -12.24 -8.60 -25.02
C ILE A 309 -11.52 -9.86 -24.55
N LYS A 310 -10.19 -9.90 -24.71
CA LYS A 310 -9.32 -11.01 -24.25
C LYS A 310 -9.84 -12.39 -24.71
N ASN A 311 -10.17 -12.50 -25.99
CA ASN A 311 -10.72 -13.68 -26.67
C ASN A 311 -12.12 -14.11 -26.18
N LYS A 312 -12.90 -13.18 -25.61
CA LYS A 312 -14.31 -13.38 -25.28
C LYS A 312 -15.16 -12.36 -26.04
N ASN A 313 -16.21 -12.86 -26.68
CA ASN A 313 -17.22 -12.05 -27.33
C ASN A 313 -18.24 -11.57 -26.28
N ILE A 314 -18.35 -10.25 -26.11
CA ILE A 314 -19.22 -9.62 -25.11
C ILE A 314 -20.01 -8.50 -25.81
N ASN A 315 -21.28 -8.32 -25.45
CA ASN A 315 -22.09 -7.22 -25.95
C ASN A 315 -21.53 -5.86 -25.49
N ILE A 316 -21.58 -4.84 -26.35
CA ILE A 316 -21.02 -3.51 -26.09
C ILE A 316 -21.61 -2.86 -24.83
N PHE A 317 -22.90 -3.05 -24.55
CA PHE A 317 -23.55 -2.48 -23.37
C PHE A 317 -22.98 -3.09 -22.08
N ASP A 318 -22.91 -4.42 -21.99
CA ASP A 318 -22.36 -5.12 -20.82
C ASP A 318 -20.86 -4.83 -20.61
N ALA A 319 -20.12 -4.70 -21.71
CA ALA A 319 -18.72 -4.30 -21.70
C ALA A 319 -18.54 -2.88 -21.14
N LEU A 320 -19.30 -1.90 -21.64
CA LEU A 320 -19.28 -0.53 -21.13
C LEU A 320 -19.80 -0.45 -19.68
N LYS A 321 -20.70 -1.35 -19.26
CA LYS A 321 -21.22 -1.40 -17.89
C LYS A 321 -20.21 -1.91 -16.86
N ASN A 322 -19.44 -2.96 -17.20
CA ASN A 322 -18.63 -3.71 -16.23
C ASN A 322 -17.11 -3.69 -16.47
N HIS A 323 -16.64 -3.34 -17.67
CA HIS A 323 -15.24 -3.54 -18.07
C HIS A 323 -14.45 -2.26 -18.38
N PHE A 324 -15.10 -1.13 -18.65
CA PHE A 324 -14.42 0.12 -19.03
C PHE A 324 -14.81 1.32 -18.18
N GLU A 325 -13.87 2.23 -17.93
CA GLU A 325 -14.08 3.43 -17.13
C GLU A 325 -14.57 4.60 -18.01
N LEU A 326 -15.77 5.12 -17.70
CA LEU A 326 -16.48 6.08 -18.56
C LEU A 326 -16.61 7.50 -17.98
N THR A 327 -16.18 7.72 -16.73
CA THR A 327 -16.47 8.95 -15.99
C THR A 327 -15.33 9.97 -16.04
N ASN A 328 -14.09 9.54 -16.28
CA ASN A 328 -12.93 10.42 -16.43
C ASN A 328 -12.45 10.46 -17.88
N ASN A 329 -11.91 11.61 -18.27
CA ASN A 329 -11.17 11.74 -19.52
C ASN A 329 -9.66 11.60 -19.24
N THR A 330 -8.86 11.29 -20.26
CA THR A 330 -7.40 11.18 -20.12
C THR A 330 -6.66 11.72 -21.34
N LYS A 331 -5.39 12.12 -21.18
CA LYS A 331 -4.53 12.55 -22.30
C LYS A 331 -4.47 11.50 -23.42
N LYS A 332 -4.47 10.20 -23.06
CA LYS A 332 -4.46 9.07 -24.01
C LYS A 332 -5.77 8.97 -24.80
N ILE A 333 -6.91 9.02 -24.12
CA ILE A 333 -8.25 9.01 -24.73
C ILE A 333 -8.40 10.15 -25.74
N VAL A 334 -8.13 11.40 -25.34
CA VAL A 334 -8.25 12.56 -26.24
C VAL A 334 -7.36 12.39 -27.47
N LYS A 335 -6.09 11.97 -27.28
CA LYS A 335 -5.14 11.71 -28.37
C LYS A 335 -5.67 10.70 -29.39
N GLN A 336 -6.15 9.56 -28.92
CA GLN A 336 -6.64 8.50 -29.80
C GLN A 336 -8.00 8.86 -30.43
N TYR A 337 -8.91 9.50 -29.69
CA TYR A 337 -10.20 9.95 -30.21
C TYR A 337 -10.02 10.98 -31.34
N ALA A 338 -9.12 11.95 -31.20
CA ALA A 338 -8.81 12.91 -32.27
C ALA A 338 -8.16 12.27 -33.52
N GLN A 339 -7.40 11.18 -33.33
CA GLN A 339 -6.85 10.39 -34.44
C GLN A 339 -7.93 9.59 -35.17
N ILE A 340 -8.88 8.99 -34.44
CA ILE A 340 -9.99 8.23 -35.05
C ILE A 340 -10.98 9.17 -35.75
N THR A 341 -11.40 10.23 -35.08
CA THR A 341 -12.42 11.18 -35.58
C THR A 341 -11.88 12.24 -36.54
N GLN A 342 -10.55 12.36 -36.64
CA GLN A 342 -9.84 13.39 -37.41
C GLN A 342 -10.17 14.85 -37.03
N ASN A 343 -10.85 15.08 -35.89
CA ASN A 343 -11.32 16.38 -35.41
C ASN A 343 -10.20 17.43 -35.32
N LYS A 344 -10.42 18.61 -35.93
CA LYS A 344 -9.42 19.68 -36.04
C LYS A 344 -9.05 20.29 -34.68
N PHE A 345 -10.05 20.67 -33.88
CA PHE A 345 -9.85 21.32 -32.58
C PHE A 345 -9.13 20.41 -31.58
N LEU A 346 -9.52 19.14 -31.49
CA LEU A 346 -8.84 18.19 -30.62
C LEU A 346 -7.39 17.95 -31.07
N LYS A 347 -7.11 17.90 -32.39
CA LYS A 347 -5.74 17.83 -32.92
C LYS A 347 -4.89 19.04 -32.53
N GLU A 348 -5.45 20.25 -32.57
CA GLU A 348 -4.77 21.48 -32.14
C GLU A 348 -4.40 21.41 -30.64
N ILE A 349 -5.35 21.04 -29.77
CA ILE A 349 -5.11 20.85 -28.33
C ILE A 349 -4.00 19.83 -28.05
N ILE A 350 -3.92 18.75 -28.84
CA ILE A 350 -2.93 17.69 -28.65
C ILE A 350 -1.49 18.15 -28.88
N LEU A 351 -1.28 19.22 -29.66
CA LEU A 351 0.06 19.80 -29.89
C LEU A 351 0.65 20.42 -28.62
N TYR A 352 -0.19 20.91 -27.70
CA TYR A 352 0.22 21.64 -26.51
C TYR A 352 -0.16 20.89 -25.22
N ASP A 353 0.79 20.14 -24.63
CA ASP A 353 0.50 19.24 -23.50
C ASP A 353 -0.13 19.94 -22.27
N LYS A 354 0.17 21.23 -22.02
CA LYS A 354 -0.47 22.04 -20.98
C LYS A 354 -1.96 22.32 -21.26
N GLU A 355 -2.32 22.54 -22.52
CA GLU A 355 -3.70 22.79 -22.94
C GLU A 355 -4.50 21.48 -22.89
N LEU A 356 -3.92 20.40 -23.40
CA LEU A 356 -4.46 19.06 -23.28
C LEU A 356 -4.71 18.66 -21.82
N GLU A 357 -3.79 18.97 -20.90
CA GLU A 357 -3.98 18.73 -19.47
C GLU A 357 -5.14 19.54 -18.88
N ASN A 358 -5.25 20.82 -19.24
CA ASN A 358 -6.31 21.72 -18.79
C ASN A 358 -7.69 21.27 -19.33
N TYR A 359 -7.75 20.83 -20.60
CA TYR A 359 -8.93 20.26 -21.23
C TYR A 359 -9.38 18.98 -20.51
N VAL A 360 -8.49 18.00 -20.36
CA VAL A 360 -8.76 16.73 -19.67
C VAL A 360 -9.27 16.92 -18.24
N LYS A 361 -8.75 17.91 -17.50
CA LYS A 361 -9.20 18.22 -16.13
C LYS A 361 -10.60 18.84 -16.04
N LYS A 362 -11.06 19.50 -17.11
CA LYS A 362 -12.34 20.22 -17.18
C LYS A 362 -13.44 19.45 -17.90
N THR A 363 -13.08 18.63 -18.87
CA THR A 363 -14.00 18.00 -19.83
C THR A 363 -14.00 16.46 -19.68
N PRO A 364 -15.02 15.89 -18.99
CA PRO A 364 -15.23 14.44 -18.91
C PRO A 364 -15.39 13.78 -20.27
N LEU A 365 -15.25 12.45 -20.32
CA LEU A 365 -15.38 11.66 -21.54
C LEU A 365 -16.68 11.92 -22.29
N ILE A 366 -17.82 11.79 -21.61
CA ILE A 366 -19.16 12.03 -22.18
C ILE A 366 -19.30 13.46 -22.72
N HIS A 367 -18.69 14.45 -22.06
CA HIS A 367 -18.77 15.85 -22.48
C HIS A 367 -17.97 16.09 -23.77
N MET A 368 -16.75 15.54 -23.88
CA MET A 368 -15.97 15.54 -25.13
C MET A 368 -16.72 14.88 -26.29
N ILE A 369 -17.35 13.72 -26.03
CA ILE A 369 -18.14 12.99 -27.04
C ILE A 369 -19.38 13.79 -27.46
N ASN A 370 -20.00 14.52 -26.53
CA ASN A 370 -21.16 15.37 -26.80
C ASN A 370 -20.80 16.66 -27.55
N GLU A 371 -19.61 17.24 -27.31
CA GLU A 371 -19.10 18.39 -28.07
C GLU A 371 -18.67 17.98 -29.50
N TYR A 372 -18.09 16.78 -29.65
CA TYR A 372 -17.56 16.27 -30.91
C TYR A 372 -18.07 14.86 -31.23
N PRO A 373 -19.40 14.69 -31.44
CA PRO A 373 -19.99 13.39 -31.77
C PRO A 373 -19.56 12.96 -33.17
N GLN A 374 -19.10 11.72 -33.29
CA GLN A 374 -18.62 11.16 -34.56
C GLN A 374 -18.88 9.65 -34.56
N LYS A 375 -19.34 9.12 -35.70
CA LYS A 375 -19.52 7.67 -35.86
C LYS A 375 -18.17 6.95 -35.79
N ILE A 376 -18.05 6.00 -34.86
CA ILE A 376 -16.88 5.12 -34.70
C ILE A 376 -17.34 3.69 -34.44
N SER A 377 -16.51 2.69 -34.74
CA SER A 377 -16.87 1.29 -34.43
C SER A 377 -16.74 0.98 -32.94
N SER A 378 -17.56 0.06 -32.44
CA SER A 378 -17.54 -0.39 -31.04
C SER A 378 -16.17 -0.86 -30.56
N GLN A 379 -15.42 -1.60 -31.39
CA GLN A 379 -14.07 -2.04 -31.06
C GLN A 379 -13.07 -0.87 -31.02
N GLN A 380 -13.15 0.10 -31.95
CA GLN A 380 -12.30 1.29 -31.91
C GLN A 380 -12.57 2.13 -30.66
N PHE A 381 -13.83 2.28 -30.27
CA PHE A 381 -14.19 3.00 -29.05
C PHE A 381 -13.63 2.31 -27.81
N VAL A 382 -13.87 1.01 -27.66
CA VAL A 382 -13.38 0.27 -26.49
C VAL A 382 -11.86 0.23 -26.41
N ASN A 383 -11.15 0.14 -27.54
CA ASN A 383 -9.69 0.14 -27.58
C ASN A 383 -9.03 1.45 -27.09
N ILE A 384 -9.77 2.57 -27.00
CA ILE A 384 -9.25 3.83 -26.42
C ILE A 384 -9.60 4.01 -24.95
N LEU A 385 -10.57 3.27 -24.43
CA LEU A 385 -11.00 3.36 -23.04
C LEU A 385 -9.98 2.69 -22.10
N ARG A 386 -10.06 3.06 -20.82
CA ARG A 386 -9.32 2.38 -19.75
C ARG A 386 -10.15 1.25 -19.17
N PRO A 387 -9.54 0.15 -18.70
CA PRO A 387 -10.26 -0.87 -17.94
C PRO A 387 -10.86 -0.28 -16.66
N LEU A 388 -12.01 -0.82 -16.26
CA LEU A 388 -12.65 -0.49 -14.99
C LEU A 388 -11.82 -1.03 -13.83
N ASN A 389 -11.61 -0.21 -12.80
CA ASN A 389 -10.94 -0.61 -11.57
C ASN A 389 -11.89 -0.48 -10.38
N PRO A 390 -11.79 -1.34 -9.35
CA PRO A 390 -12.55 -1.17 -8.12
C PRO A 390 -12.05 0.06 -7.36
N ARG A 391 -12.92 0.65 -6.54
CA ARG A 391 -12.56 1.79 -5.68
C ARG A 391 -12.37 1.31 -4.25
N LEU A 392 -11.25 1.68 -3.64
CA LEU A 392 -10.97 1.44 -2.23
C LEU A 392 -11.58 2.55 -1.36
N TYR A 393 -12.13 2.16 -0.21
CA TYR A 393 -12.65 3.04 0.84
C TYR A 393 -12.11 2.57 2.20
N SER A 394 -11.52 3.46 3.00
CA SER A 394 -11.09 3.13 4.36
C SER A 394 -12.30 2.70 5.19
N ILE A 395 -12.23 1.52 5.83
CA ILE A 395 -13.36 0.97 6.58
C ILE A 395 -13.63 1.82 7.83
N SER A 396 -14.90 2.15 8.07
CA SER A 396 -15.37 2.99 9.18
C SER A 396 -16.16 2.23 10.26
N SER A 397 -15.98 0.92 10.36
CA SER A 397 -16.38 0.13 11.54
C SER A 397 -15.24 -0.72 12.10
N SER A 398 -15.32 -1.10 13.38
CA SER A 398 -14.59 -2.26 13.92
C SER A 398 -15.46 -3.51 13.77
N GLN A 399 -14.85 -4.63 13.36
CA GLN A 399 -15.56 -5.92 13.31
C GLN A 399 -15.93 -6.43 14.72
N ALA A 400 -15.27 -5.98 15.78
CA ALA A 400 -15.65 -6.31 17.16
C ALA A 400 -16.95 -5.63 17.61
N GLU A 401 -17.27 -4.47 17.04
CA GLU A 401 -18.53 -3.75 17.28
C GLU A 401 -19.67 -4.29 16.39
N THR A 402 -19.36 -4.60 15.13
CA THR A 402 -20.34 -4.74 14.04
C THR A 402 -20.47 -6.15 13.46
N ASN A 403 -19.63 -7.10 13.89
CA ASN A 403 -19.62 -8.52 13.54
C ASN A 403 -19.65 -8.82 12.02
N ASP A 404 -20.85 -8.89 11.45
CA ASP A 404 -21.14 -9.25 10.06
C ASP A 404 -21.52 -8.03 9.19
N GLU A 405 -21.21 -6.81 9.64
CA GLU A 405 -21.45 -5.56 8.89
C GLU A 405 -20.15 -4.80 8.62
N ILE A 406 -19.91 -4.37 7.37
CA ILE A 406 -18.81 -3.47 7.02
C ILE A 406 -19.37 -2.08 6.72
N HIS A 407 -18.84 -1.07 7.40
CA HIS A 407 -19.27 0.31 7.21
C HIS A 407 -18.21 1.08 6.42
N ILE A 408 -18.62 1.96 5.51
CA ILE A 408 -17.73 2.89 4.78
C ILE A 408 -18.29 4.32 4.82
N THR A 409 -17.40 5.31 4.73
CA THR A 409 -17.78 6.72 4.65
C THR A 409 -17.42 7.28 3.27
N VAL A 410 -18.42 7.59 2.46
CA VAL A 410 -18.26 7.91 1.03
C VAL A 410 -18.60 9.37 0.77
N SER A 411 -17.66 10.16 0.27
CA SER A 411 -17.98 11.46 -0.33
C SER A 411 -18.46 11.23 -1.76
N VAL A 412 -19.67 11.68 -2.09
CA VAL A 412 -20.18 11.61 -3.46
C VAL A 412 -19.41 12.62 -4.32
N VAL A 413 -18.71 12.13 -5.34
CA VAL A 413 -18.03 12.98 -6.31
C VAL A 413 -19.06 13.43 -7.34
N GLN A 414 -19.38 14.71 -7.34
CA GLN A 414 -20.29 15.32 -8.31
C GLN A 414 -19.74 16.66 -8.84
N LYS A 415 -20.02 16.96 -10.11
CA LYS A 415 -19.68 18.23 -10.78
C LYS A 415 -20.82 18.64 -11.70
N ILE A 416 -21.11 19.94 -11.80
CA ILE A 416 -21.99 20.47 -12.85
C ILE A 416 -21.11 20.94 -14.01
N ILE A 417 -21.34 20.40 -15.20
CA ILE A 417 -20.53 20.68 -16.40
C ILE A 417 -21.51 20.89 -17.56
N SER A 418 -21.46 22.08 -18.18
CA SER A 418 -22.44 22.56 -19.17
C SER A 418 -23.90 22.31 -18.76
N GLY A 419 -24.22 22.60 -17.48
CA GLY A 419 -25.56 22.43 -16.90
C GLY A 419 -25.93 20.98 -16.53
N CYS A 420 -25.15 19.98 -16.93
CA CYS A 420 -25.40 18.57 -16.62
C CYS A 420 -24.70 18.13 -15.32
N LEU A 421 -25.37 17.32 -14.50
CA LEU A 421 -24.79 16.70 -13.31
C LEU A 421 -23.96 15.47 -13.71
N HIS A 422 -22.65 15.54 -13.46
CA HIS A 422 -21.71 14.45 -13.69
C HIS A 422 -21.28 13.82 -12.37
N LEU A 423 -21.46 12.51 -12.22
CA LEU A 423 -21.10 11.73 -11.03
C LEU A 423 -19.81 10.94 -11.27
N GLY A 424 -18.97 10.80 -10.24
CA GLY A 424 -17.82 9.88 -10.27
C GLY A 424 -18.30 8.43 -10.17
N GLY A 425 -17.76 7.53 -11.00
CA GLY A 425 -18.29 6.17 -11.20
C GLY A 425 -18.64 5.40 -9.93
N ALA A 426 -17.64 5.10 -9.09
CA ALA A 426 -17.86 4.32 -7.86
C ALA A 426 -18.76 5.01 -6.84
N SER A 427 -18.56 6.32 -6.62
CA SER A 427 -19.35 7.06 -5.62
C SER A 427 -20.79 7.27 -6.06
N GLY A 428 -21.02 7.51 -7.36
CA GLY A 428 -22.36 7.64 -7.95
C GLY A 428 -23.11 6.31 -8.01
N TYR A 429 -22.39 5.20 -8.26
CA TYR A 429 -22.94 3.85 -8.14
C TYR A 429 -23.43 3.56 -6.71
N LEU A 430 -22.58 3.82 -5.72
CA LEU A 430 -22.92 3.66 -4.30
C LEU A 430 -24.00 4.63 -3.78
N SER A 431 -24.22 5.78 -4.42
CA SER A 431 -25.17 6.80 -3.95
C SER A 431 -26.51 6.81 -4.69
N GLU A 432 -26.51 6.67 -6.02
CA GLU A 432 -27.70 6.86 -6.86
C GLU A 432 -28.18 5.58 -7.55
N LEU A 433 -27.32 4.56 -7.70
CA LEU A 433 -27.68 3.31 -8.41
C LEU A 433 -28.06 2.16 -7.48
N LEU A 434 -27.40 2.04 -6.32
CA LEU A 434 -27.71 1.01 -5.33
C LEU A 434 -28.74 1.47 -4.29
N LYS A 435 -29.71 0.60 -4.06
CA LYS A 435 -30.70 0.67 -2.99
C LYS A 435 -30.33 -0.30 -1.86
N ILE A 436 -31.13 -0.26 -0.79
CA ILE A 436 -31.10 -1.28 0.26
C ILE A 436 -31.42 -2.65 -0.37
N ASP A 437 -30.79 -3.70 0.15
CA ASP A 437 -30.79 -5.09 -0.32
C ASP A 437 -30.13 -5.37 -1.68
N ASP A 438 -29.70 -4.35 -2.44
CA ASP A 438 -29.02 -4.58 -3.72
C ASP A 438 -27.64 -5.24 -3.53
N PRO A 439 -27.24 -6.19 -4.41
CA PRO A 439 -25.97 -6.88 -4.32
C PRO A 439 -24.80 -6.02 -4.84
N VAL A 440 -23.67 -6.07 -4.12
CA VAL A 440 -22.45 -5.34 -4.45
C VAL A 440 -21.21 -6.23 -4.32
N LYS A 441 -20.34 -6.16 -5.33
CA LYS A 441 -19.10 -6.94 -5.40
C LYS A 441 -17.99 -6.27 -4.58
N ILE A 442 -17.49 -6.96 -3.56
CA ILE A 442 -16.51 -6.42 -2.61
C ILE A 442 -15.30 -7.32 -2.38
N PHE A 443 -14.21 -6.75 -1.85
CA PHE A 443 -13.08 -7.49 -1.27
C PHE A 443 -12.39 -6.65 -0.20
N ILE A 444 -11.60 -7.28 0.67
CA ILE A 444 -10.82 -6.58 1.72
C ILE A 444 -9.38 -6.40 1.24
N GLU A 445 -8.92 -5.16 1.18
CA GLU A 445 -7.52 -4.81 0.95
C GLU A 445 -6.83 -4.60 2.32
N LYS A 446 -5.82 -5.43 2.60
CA LYS A 446 -5.16 -5.47 3.91
C LYS A 446 -4.09 -4.39 4.06
N ASN A 447 -4.30 -3.46 4.98
CA ASN A 447 -3.36 -2.36 5.24
C ASN A 447 -2.57 -2.55 6.54
N ASN A 448 -1.53 -3.40 6.49
CA ASN A 448 -0.67 -3.67 7.66
C ASN A 448 0.16 -2.45 8.13
N ASN A 449 0.15 -1.35 7.38
CA ASN A 449 0.85 -0.11 7.70
C ASN A 449 -0.07 0.94 8.35
N PHE A 450 -1.38 0.65 8.51
CA PHE A 450 -2.35 1.51 9.19
C PHE A 450 -3.13 0.73 10.26
N ARG A 451 -2.59 0.69 11.49
CA ARG A 451 -3.05 -0.15 12.61
C ARG A 451 -2.92 0.54 13.96
N LEU A 452 -3.85 0.23 14.85
CA LEU A 452 -3.75 0.53 16.29
C LEU A 452 -2.50 -0.10 16.93
N PRO A 453 -1.96 0.49 18.02
CA PRO A 453 -0.87 -0.10 18.78
C PRO A 453 -1.33 -1.38 19.47
N GLN A 454 -0.48 -2.42 19.51
CA GLN A 454 -0.75 -3.67 20.24
C GLN A 454 -0.94 -3.45 21.75
N ASN A 455 -0.28 -2.43 22.31
CA ASN A 455 -0.48 -2.03 23.70
C ASN A 455 -1.68 -1.08 23.81
N THR A 456 -2.78 -1.56 24.39
CA THR A 456 -4.02 -0.79 24.60
C THR A 456 -3.85 0.43 25.50
N LYS A 457 -2.75 0.52 26.27
CA LYS A 457 -2.40 1.68 27.11
C LYS A 457 -1.68 2.80 26.33
N THR A 458 -1.19 2.52 25.13
CA THR A 458 -0.47 3.52 24.32
C THR A 458 -1.42 4.63 23.84
N PRO A 459 -1.06 5.92 24.00
CA PRO A 459 -1.88 7.02 23.49
C PRO A 459 -1.91 7.09 21.96
N ILE A 460 -3.00 7.61 21.39
CA ILE A 460 -3.12 7.85 19.94
C ILE A 460 -3.63 9.25 19.61
N ILE A 461 -3.01 9.87 18.61
CA ILE A 461 -3.42 11.13 17.99
C ILE A 461 -3.90 10.81 16.58
N MET A 462 -5.17 11.10 16.29
CA MET A 462 -5.83 10.80 15.03
C MET A 462 -6.16 12.10 14.28
N ILE A 463 -5.60 12.29 13.09
CA ILE A 463 -5.71 13.55 12.33
C ILE A 463 -6.46 13.28 11.03
N GLY A 464 -7.66 13.85 10.86
CA GLY A 464 -8.54 13.54 9.74
C GLY A 464 -9.38 14.72 9.24
N SER A 465 -9.52 14.85 7.92
CA SER A 465 -10.39 15.87 7.29
C SER A 465 -11.46 15.23 6.42
N GLY A 466 -12.71 15.70 6.53
CA GLY A 466 -13.85 15.13 5.82
C GLY A 466 -13.95 13.60 5.99
N THR A 467 -13.97 12.86 4.88
CA THR A 467 -13.98 11.38 4.87
C THR A 467 -12.76 10.74 5.54
N GLY A 468 -11.68 11.49 5.78
CA GLY A 468 -10.52 11.03 6.56
C GLY A 468 -10.84 10.73 8.04
N ILE A 469 -12.08 10.99 8.50
CA ILE A 469 -12.57 10.53 9.79
C ILE A 469 -12.90 9.02 9.82
N ALA A 470 -13.06 8.39 8.64
CA ALA A 470 -13.54 7.02 8.47
C ALA A 470 -12.80 5.99 9.34
N PRO A 471 -11.48 5.77 9.20
CA PRO A 471 -10.79 4.74 9.98
C PRO A 471 -10.71 5.09 11.48
N TYR A 472 -10.89 6.35 11.87
CA TYR A 472 -10.88 6.75 13.29
C TYR A 472 -12.16 6.37 14.03
N ARG A 473 -13.30 6.30 13.31
CA ARG A 473 -14.52 5.69 13.85
C ARG A 473 -14.27 4.22 14.19
N ALA A 474 -13.68 3.47 13.25
CA ALA A 474 -13.27 2.08 13.46
C ALA A 474 -12.25 1.92 14.61
N PHE A 475 -11.27 2.82 14.72
CA PHE A 475 -10.27 2.79 15.79
C PHE A 475 -10.88 3.00 17.18
N ILE A 476 -11.81 3.95 17.34
CA ILE A 476 -12.45 4.20 18.63
C ILE A 476 -13.46 3.11 19.00
N GLN A 477 -14.22 2.57 18.04
CA GLN A 477 -15.03 1.37 18.27
C GLN A 477 -14.18 0.18 18.74
N GLN A 478 -13.05 -0.08 18.10
CA GLN A 478 -12.14 -1.16 18.53
C GLN A 478 -11.60 -0.90 19.94
N ARG A 479 -11.15 0.33 20.23
CA ARG A 479 -10.57 0.65 21.55
C ARG A 479 -11.60 0.62 22.68
N ASP A 480 -12.87 0.89 22.39
CA ASP A 480 -13.98 0.70 23.32
C ASP A 480 -14.17 -0.79 23.63
N ASN A 481 -14.31 -1.64 22.60
CA ASN A 481 -14.46 -3.09 22.76
C ASN A 481 -13.24 -3.76 23.44
N ASP A 482 -12.03 -3.30 23.11
CA ASP A 482 -10.78 -3.74 23.75
C ASP A 482 -10.61 -3.21 25.20
N SER A 483 -11.55 -2.40 25.71
CA SER A 483 -11.46 -1.71 27.01
C SER A 483 -10.15 -0.94 27.18
N SER A 484 -9.68 -0.28 26.11
CA SER A 484 -8.37 0.36 26.04
C SER A 484 -8.27 1.60 26.93
N THR A 485 -7.33 1.60 27.88
CA THR A 485 -7.13 2.71 28.82
C THR A 485 -6.17 3.81 28.30
N GLY A 486 -5.56 3.62 27.13
CA GLY A 486 -4.63 4.59 26.55
C GLY A 486 -5.35 5.81 25.98
N LYS A 487 -4.79 7.00 26.19
CA LYS A 487 -5.46 8.27 25.82
C LYS A 487 -5.73 8.39 24.32
N ASN A 488 -6.87 8.96 23.95
CA ASN A 488 -7.32 9.15 22.58
C ASN A 488 -7.58 10.63 22.29
N TRP A 489 -6.98 11.17 21.24
CA TRP A 489 -7.22 12.53 20.75
C TRP A 489 -7.51 12.50 19.25
N ILE A 490 -8.63 13.11 18.84
CA ILE A 490 -8.94 13.32 17.42
C ILE A 490 -8.86 14.80 17.05
N PHE A 491 -8.21 15.10 15.92
CA PHE A 491 -8.26 16.36 15.20
C PHE A 491 -9.14 16.15 13.97
N PHE A 492 -10.30 16.81 13.93
CA PHE A 492 -11.24 16.74 12.82
C PHE A 492 -11.43 18.10 12.15
N GLY A 493 -11.53 18.12 10.82
CA GLY A 493 -11.80 19.35 10.06
C GLY A 493 -12.71 19.17 8.85
N ASN A 494 -13.63 20.12 8.66
CA ASN A 494 -14.57 20.18 7.53
C ASN A 494 -15.00 21.66 7.29
N PRO A 495 -15.92 21.96 6.35
CA PRO A 495 -16.37 23.34 6.13
C PRO A 495 -17.10 23.97 7.32
N ASN A 496 -18.21 23.38 7.76
CA ASN A 496 -19.12 24.02 8.72
C ASN A 496 -19.54 23.09 9.89
N PHE A 497 -19.64 23.62 11.11
CA PHE A 497 -20.03 22.86 12.32
C PHE A 497 -21.43 22.25 12.22
N THR A 498 -22.42 23.00 11.73
CA THR A 498 -23.83 22.56 11.69
C THR A 498 -24.15 21.62 10.53
N GLU A 499 -23.42 21.73 9.42
CA GLU A 499 -23.71 21.02 8.18
C GLU A 499 -22.73 19.87 7.89
N ASP A 500 -21.52 19.87 8.47
CA ASP A 500 -20.44 18.96 8.08
C ASP A 500 -19.79 18.19 9.25
N PHE A 501 -20.38 18.20 10.46
CA PHE A 501 -19.88 17.44 11.61
C PHE A 501 -20.29 15.95 11.55
N LEU A 502 -19.52 15.18 10.78
CA LEU A 502 -19.69 13.74 10.59
C LEU A 502 -19.66 12.98 11.92
N TYR A 503 -20.66 12.13 12.15
CA TYR A 503 -20.83 11.28 13.34
C TYR A 503 -20.84 12.04 14.69
N GLN A 504 -21.25 13.31 14.71
CA GLN A 504 -21.25 14.19 15.90
C GLN A 504 -21.75 13.52 17.19
N ILE A 505 -22.88 12.81 17.12
CA ILE A 505 -23.53 12.17 18.28
C ILE A 505 -22.65 11.05 18.85
N GLU A 506 -21.98 10.27 17.99
CA GLU A 506 -21.06 9.21 18.43
C GLU A 506 -19.85 9.80 19.15
N TRP A 507 -19.22 10.83 18.58
CA TRP A 507 -18.08 11.50 19.21
C TRP A 507 -18.42 12.11 20.57
N GLN A 508 -19.60 12.73 20.70
CA GLN A 508 -20.09 13.24 21.98
C GLN A 508 -20.33 12.12 23.02
N LYS A 509 -20.80 10.94 22.60
CA LYS A 509 -20.91 9.76 23.48
C LYS A 509 -19.53 9.28 23.94
N TYR A 510 -18.56 9.17 23.05
CA TYR A 510 -17.19 8.75 23.40
C TYR A 510 -16.46 9.75 24.32
N LEU A 511 -16.68 11.05 24.15
CA LEU A 511 -16.20 12.08 25.07
C LEU A 511 -16.81 11.93 26.47
N LYS A 512 -18.15 11.80 26.56
CA LYS A 512 -18.86 11.62 27.84
C LYS A 512 -18.47 10.34 28.58
N ARG A 513 -18.16 9.27 27.85
CA ARG A 513 -17.70 7.98 28.40
C ARG A 513 -16.19 7.98 28.75
N GLY A 514 -15.45 9.05 28.47
CA GLY A 514 -14.01 9.14 28.72
C GLY A 514 -13.11 8.32 27.79
N ILE A 515 -13.70 7.64 26.79
CA ILE A 515 -12.98 6.85 25.78
C ILE A 515 -12.23 7.80 24.85
N LEU A 516 -12.92 8.79 24.30
CA LEU A 516 -12.25 9.90 23.62
C LEU A 516 -11.89 10.92 24.70
N ASN A 517 -10.60 11.19 24.92
CA ASN A 517 -10.18 12.14 25.95
C ASN A 517 -10.19 13.58 25.42
N LYS A 518 -9.98 13.76 24.12
CA LYS A 518 -9.95 15.09 23.51
C LYS A 518 -10.41 15.10 22.05
N MET A 519 -11.13 16.14 21.67
CA MET A 519 -11.55 16.40 20.30
C MET A 519 -11.24 17.85 19.94
N THR A 520 -10.41 18.06 18.93
CA THR A 520 -10.07 19.38 18.41
C THR A 520 -10.68 19.55 17.02
N LEU A 521 -11.37 20.66 16.80
CA LEU A 521 -12.24 20.89 15.64
C LEU A 521 -11.77 22.10 14.81
N ALA A 522 -11.69 21.92 13.48
CA ALA A 522 -11.31 22.95 12.53
C ALA A 522 -12.41 23.20 11.48
N TRP A 523 -13.07 24.35 11.58
CA TRP A 523 -14.15 24.74 10.66
C TRP A 523 -13.63 25.80 9.69
N SER A 524 -13.61 25.47 8.40
CA SER A 524 -12.99 26.33 7.38
C SER A 524 -13.92 27.38 6.77
N ARG A 525 -15.20 27.41 7.18
CA ARG A 525 -16.23 28.33 6.64
C ARG A 525 -17.20 28.92 7.66
N ASP A 526 -17.06 28.64 8.96
CA ASP A 526 -17.92 29.23 10.01
C ASP A 526 -17.55 30.69 10.35
N GLN A 527 -16.38 31.15 9.89
CA GLN A 527 -15.88 32.51 10.09
C GLN A 527 -15.12 33.02 8.86
N LYS A 528 -14.82 34.33 8.82
CA LYS A 528 -14.19 35.02 7.67
C LYS A 528 -12.80 34.46 7.31
N GLU A 529 -12.02 34.07 8.31
CA GLU A 529 -10.69 33.46 8.12
C GLU A 529 -10.78 31.94 8.11
N LYS A 530 -10.04 31.26 7.24
CA LYS A 530 -10.14 29.81 7.11
C LYS A 530 -9.28 29.11 8.15
N ILE A 531 -9.92 28.50 9.15
CA ILE A 531 -9.25 27.65 10.14
C ILE A 531 -9.18 26.22 9.59
N TYR A 532 -7.98 25.70 9.44
CA TYR A 532 -7.70 24.32 9.04
C TYR A 532 -7.05 23.52 10.17
N ILE A 533 -6.86 22.22 9.96
CA ILE A 533 -6.31 21.30 10.97
C ILE A 533 -4.89 21.69 11.37
N GLN A 534 -4.05 22.14 10.44
CA GLN A 534 -2.69 22.61 10.75
C GLN A 534 -2.67 23.84 11.68
N ASN A 535 -3.67 24.73 11.62
CA ASN A 535 -3.81 25.83 12.58
C ASN A 535 -4.04 25.29 13.99
N ARG A 536 -4.97 24.34 14.13
CA ARG A 536 -5.27 23.66 15.40
C ARG A 536 -4.12 22.82 15.95
N ILE A 537 -3.33 22.20 15.07
CA ILE A 537 -2.11 21.47 15.47
C ILE A 537 -1.08 22.45 16.03
N LYS A 538 -0.88 23.60 15.38
CA LYS A 538 0.00 24.67 15.87
C LYS A 538 -0.43 25.21 17.24
N GLU A 539 -1.72 25.50 17.41
CA GLU A 539 -2.32 25.96 18.68
C GLU A 539 -2.08 24.98 19.85
N HIS A 540 -1.89 23.69 19.55
CA HIS A 540 -1.71 22.63 20.53
C HIS A 540 -0.30 22.01 20.52
N GLY A 541 0.71 22.71 19.96
CA GLY A 541 2.04 22.15 19.71
C GLY A 541 2.73 21.55 20.93
N GLU A 542 2.68 22.22 22.08
CA GLU A 542 3.27 21.74 23.35
C GLU A 542 2.65 20.41 23.80
N GLU A 543 1.32 20.34 23.86
CA GLU A 543 0.61 19.13 24.30
C GLU A 543 0.74 17.98 23.27
N ILE A 544 0.85 18.28 21.98
CA ILE A 544 1.19 17.27 20.96
C ILE A 544 2.59 16.70 21.20
N TRP A 545 3.56 17.56 21.55
CA TRP A 545 4.91 17.12 21.91
C TRP A 545 4.91 16.23 23.17
N ASP A 546 4.19 16.62 24.23
CA ASP A 546 4.06 15.81 25.45
C ASP A 546 3.52 14.40 25.14
N TRP A 547 2.52 14.29 24.26
CA TRP A 547 2.01 12.99 23.83
C TRP A 547 3.05 12.19 23.03
N ILE A 548 3.82 12.84 22.15
CA ILE A 548 4.91 12.21 21.39
C ILE A 548 6.00 11.65 22.32
N GLU A 549 6.38 12.39 23.37
CA GLU A 549 7.30 11.91 24.41
C GLU A 549 6.70 10.75 25.22
N ASN A 550 5.41 10.81 25.54
CA ASN A 550 4.63 9.72 26.15
C ASN A 550 4.32 8.55 25.17
N ASN A 551 5.18 8.33 24.19
CA ASN A 551 5.14 7.24 23.20
C ASN A 551 3.86 7.14 22.35
N ALA A 552 3.13 8.24 22.15
CA ALA A 552 1.93 8.24 21.32
C ALA A 552 2.18 7.79 19.87
N TYR A 553 1.15 7.21 19.27
CA TYR A 553 1.08 6.96 17.82
C TYR A 553 0.31 8.10 17.15
N ILE A 554 0.80 8.57 16.01
CA ILE A 554 0.18 9.62 15.19
C ILE A 554 -0.35 9.00 13.90
N TYR A 555 -1.59 9.30 13.58
CA TYR A 555 -2.26 8.87 12.36
C TYR A 555 -2.72 10.07 11.56
N ILE A 556 -2.54 10.04 10.24
CA ILE A 556 -3.08 11.05 9.30
C ILE A 556 -3.91 10.35 8.23
N CYS A 557 -5.14 10.82 8.00
CA CYS A 557 -6.04 10.26 6.99
C CYS A 557 -6.77 11.36 6.20
N GLY A 558 -6.91 11.16 4.89
CA GLY A 558 -7.60 12.10 3.98
C GLY A 558 -6.69 12.63 2.87
N ASN A 559 -6.90 13.88 2.44
CA ASN A 559 -6.29 14.40 1.21
C ASN A 559 -4.75 14.44 1.25
N ALA A 560 -4.11 13.66 0.36
CA ALA A 560 -2.65 13.57 0.25
C ALA A 560 -2.01 14.85 -0.27
N SER A 561 -2.63 15.51 -1.27
CA SER A 561 -2.01 16.59 -2.04
C SER A 561 -1.75 17.87 -1.24
N LYS A 562 -2.59 18.17 -0.24
CA LYS A 562 -2.51 19.40 0.57
C LYS A 562 -2.42 19.10 2.07
N MET A 563 -3.50 18.56 2.64
CA MET A 563 -3.65 18.42 4.11
C MET A 563 -2.49 17.62 4.72
N ALA A 564 -2.14 16.47 4.15
CA ALA A 564 -1.07 15.64 4.69
C ALA A 564 0.31 16.34 4.69
N LYS A 565 0.58 17.20 3.70
CA LYS A 565 1.84 17.94 3.57
C LYS A 565 1.93 19.11 4.55
N ASP A 566 0.82 19.85 4.70
CA ASP A 566 0.71 20.93 5.67
C ASP A 566 0.84 20.40 7.12
N VAL A 567 0.21 19.25 7.41
CA VAL A 567 0.33 18.58 8.72
C VAL A 567 1.74 18.02 8.96
N GLU A 568 2.39 17.38 7.99
CA GLU A 568 3.79 16.94 8.13
C GLU A 568 4.72 18.12 8.43
N LYS A 569 4.53 19.26 7.74
CA LYS A 569 5.31 20.49 7.97
C LYS A 569 5.11 21.05 9.38
N GLU A 570 3.87 21.11 9.87
CA GLU A 570 3.60 21.65 11.21
C GLU A 570 4.11 20.71 12.31
N LEU A 571 4.00 19.38 12.13
CA LEU A 571 4.59 18.41 13.05
C LEU A 571 6.13 18.53 13.10
N LEU A 572 6.79 18.73 11.96
CA LEU A 572 8.24 18.99 11.93
C LEU A 572 8.62 20.29 12.66
N TYR A 573 7.79 21.33 12.58
CA TYR A 573 7.98 22.56 13.33
C TYR A 573 7.84 22.33 14.84
N ILE A 574 6.78 21.65 15.30
CA ILE A 574 6.56 21.26 16.70
C ILE A 574 7.75 20.44 17.24
N ILE A 575 8.15 19.38 16.53
CA ILE A 575 9.29 18.53 16.91
C ILE A 575 10.58 19.35 17.03
N SER A 576 10.81 20.31 16.12
CA SER A 576 11.99 21.18 16.15
C SER A 576 11.97 22.18 17.32
N GLN A 577 10.84 22.86 17.55
CA GLN A 577 10.71 23.88 18.61
C GLN A 577 10.69 23.24 20.00
N ASN A 578 9.75 22.34 20.25
CA ASN A 578 9.51 21.75 21.56
C ASN A 578 10.62 20.76 21.95
N GLY A 579 11.07 19.95 20.99
CA GLY A 579 12.22 19.05 21.15
C GLY A 579 13.60 19.72 21.05
N LYS A 580 13.65 21.05 20.92
CA LYS A 580 14.89 21.87 20.88
C LYS A 580 15.96 21.34 19.92
N MET A 581 15.54 20.93 18.72
CA MET A 581 16.41 20.29 17.72
C MET A 581 16.34 20.97 16.36
N SER A 582 17.40 20.85 15.55
CA SER A 582 17.42 21.41 14.19
C SER A 582 16.36 20.75 13.30
N ILE A 583 16.02 21.39 12.18
CA ILE A 583 15.00 20.88 11.25
C ILE A 583 15.45 19.55 10.60
N GLU A 584 16.74 19.32 10.43
CA GLU A 584 17.32 18.05 9.96
C GLU A 584 17.11 16.94 11.00
N ASN A 585 17.37 17.25 12.27
CA ASN A 585 17.17 16.31 13.38
C ASN A 585 15.68 16.02 13.59
N ALA A 586 14.80 17.01 13.45
CA ALA A 586 13.35 16.83 13.49
C ALA A 586 12.84 15.93 12.35
N ASN A 587 13.42 16.06 11.15
CA ASN A 587 13.15 15.14 10.04
C ASN A 587 13.63 13.71 10.33
N GLU A 588 14.82 13.55 10.92
CA GLU A 588 15.33 12.23 11.31
C GLU A 588 14.47 11.60 12.42
N PHE A 589 14.05 12.39 13.41
CA PHE A 589 13.12 11.96 14.46
C PHE A 589 11.77 11.51 13.89
N LEU A 590 11.15 12.29 13.00
CA LEU A 590 9.89 11.92 12.34
C LEU A 590 10.04 10.67 11.45
N ASN A 591 11.18 10.50 10.78
CA ASN A 591 11.49 9.27 10.04
C ASN A 591 11.68 8.07 10.99
N ASN A 592 12.28 8.25 12.17
CA ASN A 592 12.35 7.20 13.19
C ASN A 592 10.96 6.83 13.73
N LEU A 593 10.04 7.79 13.90
CA LEU A 593 8.63 7.49 14.21
C LEU A 593 7.96 6.66 13.10
N ARG A 594 8.24 6.93 11.82
CA ARG A 594 7.75 6.10 10.70
C ARG A 594 8.26 4.67 10.76
N LEU A 595 9.57 4.49 10.94
CA LEU A 595 10.20 3.16 10.99
C LEU A 595 9.71 2.34 12.19
N ASN A 596 9.47 3.00 13.33
CA ASN A 596 8.88 2.38 14.52
C ASN A 596 7.34 2.23 14.42
N LYS A 597 6.75 2.48 13.25
CA LYS A 597 5.29 2.44 12.98
C LYS A 597 4.47 3.31 13.94
N ARG A 598 5.08 4.34 14.54
CA ARG A 598 4.46 5.35 15.42
C ARG A 598 3.92 6.58 14.69
N TYR A 599 4.25 6.75 13.42
CA TYR A 599 3.64 7.75 12.55
C TYR A 599 3.17 7.05 11.27
N GLN A 600 1.86 7.04 11.04
CA GLN A 600 1.20 6.26 9.98
C GLN A 600 0.26 7.16 9.14
N ARG A 601 0.17 6.90 7.83
CA ARG A 601 -0.62 7.70 6.87
C ARG A 601 -1.51 6.81 6.02
N ASP A 602 -2.80 7.14 5.94
CA ASP A 602 -3.76 6.59 4.97
C ASP A 602 -4.34 7.74 4.13
N VAL A 603 -3.60 8.14 3.10
CA VAL A 603 -3.85 9.38 2.35
C VAL A 603 -4.06 9.12 0.86
N TYR A 604 -4.99 9.88 0.26
CA TYR A 604 -5.51 9.67 -1.09
C TYR A 604 -5.94 10.97 -1.81
#